data_AF-A0A9D0HP03-F1
#
_entry.id   AF-A0A9D0HP03-F1
#
_cell.length_a   1.000
_cell.length_b   1.000
_cell.length_c   1.000
_cell.angle_alpha   90.00
_cell.angle_beta   90.00
_cell.angle_gamma   90.00
#
_symmetry.space_group_name_H-M   'P 1'
#
loop_
_entity.id
_entity.type
_entity.pdbx_description
1 polymer ?
#
loop_
_entity_poly.entity_id
_entity_poly.type
_entity_poly.pdbx_seq_one_letter_code
_entity_poly.pdbx_strand_id
1 'polypeptide(L)'
;MDSYEYGELLKTLQSKMSNITDITQPKKIEARLNEIEEIQQNPEFWNNAKEAAKVSQEKTKLERILSVYNEANDALNDAIEYFELAKSENDEDTLEMLFEDAEHLKEEIQKLEIQIMLSGEHDSNSAIVSIHPGAGGTESQDWASMLY
;
A
#
# COMPACT_ATOMS: atom_id res chain seq x y z
N MET A 1 7.41 5.33 -23.99
CA MET A 1 7.08 6.39 -23.02
C MET A 1 8.11 7.49 -23.19
N ASP A 2 7.74 8.75 -23.05
CA ASP A 2 8.71 9.86 -23.03
C ASP A 2 8.93 10.42 -21.61
N SER A 3 9.90 11.34 -21.44
CA SER A 3 10.20 11.92 -20.12
C SER A 3 9.03 12.69 -19.51
N TYR A 4 8.12 13.23 -20.32
CA TYR A 4 6.94 13.92 -19.80
C TYR A 4 5.92 12.90 -19.26
N GLU A 5 5.62 11.87 -20.05
CA GLU A 5 4.73 10.77 -19.65
C GLU A 5 5.25 10.05 -18.39
N TYR A 6 6.56 9.78 -18.31
CA TYR A 6 7.16 9.15 -17.14
C TYR A 6 7.08 10.04 -15.90
N GLY A 7 7.30 11.35 -16.05
CA GLY A 7 7.13 12.30 -14.94
C GLY A 7 5.70 12.35 -14.40
N GLU A 8 4.69 12.28 -15.25
CA GLU A 8 3.28 12.20 -14.83
C GLU A 8 2.93 10.85 -14.19
N LEU A 9 3.53 9.75 -14.67
CA LEU A 9 3.44 8.45 -14.01
C LEU A 9 4.00 8.52 -12.59
N LEU A 10 5.22 9.03 -12.39
CA LEU A 10 5.84 9.14 -11.06
C LEU A 10 4.98 9.96 -10.10
N LYS A 11 4.41 11.09 -10.53
CA LYS A 11 3.47 11.89 -9.70
C LYS A 11 2.23 11.09 -9.29
N THR A 12 1.69 10.30 -10.21
CA THR A 12 0.54 9.44 -9.94
C THR A 12 0.89 8.37 -8.92
N LEU A 13 2.06 7.74 -9.08
CA LEU A 13 2.56 6.72 -8.16
C LEU A 13 2.89 7.31 -6.78
N GLN A 14 3.46 8.51 -6.70
CA GLN A 14 3.64 9.24 -5.44
C GLN A 14 2.32 9.51 -4.72
N SER A 15 1.28 9.91 -5.46
CA SER A 15 -0.05 10.14 -4.88
C SER A 15 -0.65 8.85 -4.32
N LYS A 16 -0.49 7.72 -5.04
CA LYS A 16 -0.89 6.40 -4.56
C LYS A 16 -0.10 5.99 -3.32
N MET A 17 1.23 6.16 -3.36
CA MET A 17 2.10 5.83 -2.23
C MET A 17 1.75 6.63 -0.99
N SER A 18 1.44 7.93 -1.13
CA SER A 18 0.96 8.77 -0.03
C SER A 18 -0.33 8.22 0.60
N ASN A 19 -1.31 7.80 -0.21
CA ASN A 19 -2.53 7.20 0.32
C ASN A 19 -2.24 5.87 1.05
N ILE A 20 -1.33 5.06 0.51
CA ILE A 20 -0.87 3.83 1.16
C ILE A 20 -0.26 4.17 2.52
N THR A 21 0.64 5.15 2.60
CA THR A 21 1.28 5.61 3.84
C THR A 21 0.26 6.05 4.89
N ASP A 22 -0.79 6.76 4.48
CA ASP A 22 -1.84 7.24 5.39
C ASP A 22 -2.64 6.09 6.02
N ILE A 23 -2.86 5.01 5.26
CA ILE A 23 -3.57 3.81 5.71
C ILE A 23 -2.66 2.92 6.56
N THR A 24 -1.43 2.64 6.09
CA THR A 24 -0.50 1.73 6.77
C THR A 24 0.10 2.33 8.03
N GLN A 25 0.29 3.65 8.06
CA GLN A 25 0.86 4.38 9.19
C GLN A 25 2.19 3.75 9.65
N PRO A 26 3.21 3.66 8.76
CA PRO A 26 4.44 2.88 8.99
C PRO A 26 5.17 3.28 10.29
N LYS A 27 5.18 4.58 10.62
CA LYS A 27 5.75 5.08 11.88
C LYS A 27 5.08 4.50 13.14
N LYS A 28 3.77 4.24 13.08
CA LYS A 28 3.05 3.58 14.19
C LYS A 28 3.37 2.09 14.24
N ILE A 29 3.52 1.46 13.08
CA ILE A 29 3.95 0.07 12.99
C ILE A 29 5.34 -0.09 13.62
N GLU A 30 6.30 0.76 13.25
CA GLU A 30 7.65 0.77 13.81
C GLU A 30 7.64 0.97 15.34
N ALA A 31 6.87 1.95 15.83
CA ALA A 31 6.72 2.18 17.26
C ALA A 31 6.17 0.93 17.98
N ARG A 32 5.15 0.28 17.40
CA ARG A 32 4.57 -0.95 17.95
C ARG A 32 5.55 -2.12 17.93
N LEU A 33 6.34 -2.26 16.87
CA LEU A 33 7.38 -3.29 16.79
C LEU A 33 8.43 -3.10 17.89
N ASN A 34 8.88 -1.86 18.12
CA ASN A 34 9.80 -1.54 19.22
C ASN A 34 9.20 -1.88 20.60
N GLU A 35 7.93 -1.55 20.84
CA GLU A 35 7.23 -1.96 22.07
C GLU A 35 7.20 -3.47 22.25
N ILE A 36 6.92 -4.22 21.18
CA ILE A 36 6.91 -5.69 21.22
C ILE A 36 8.30 -6.23 21.56
N GLU A 37 9.36 -5.63 21.03
CA GLU A 37 10.73 -6.02 21.35
C GLU A 37 11.06 -5.78 22.82
N GLU A 38 10.68 -4.64 23.39
CA GLU A 38 10.84 -4.38 24.83
C GLU A 38 10.07 -5.40 25.68
N ILE A 39 8.85 -5.77 25.27
CA ILE A 39 8.05 -6.80 25.94
C ILE A 39 8.75 -8.17 25.88
N GLN A 40 9.31 -8.54 24.73
CA GLN A 40 10.01 -9.81 24.52
C GLN A 40 11.31 -9.94 25.32
N GLN A 41 11.93 -8.82 25.70
CA GLN A 41 13.10 -8.79 26.58
C GLN A 41 12.76 -9.18 28.03
N ASN A 42 11.50 -9.06 28.45
CA ASN A 42 11.07 -9.47 29.79
C ASN A 42 10.96 -11.01 29.88
N PRO A 43 11.74 -11.71 30.72
CA PRO A 43 11.67 -13.16 30.84
C PRO A 43 10.28 -13.69 31.25
N GLU A 44 9.52 -12.91 32.02
CA GLU A 44 8.17 -13.27 32.45
C GLU A 44 7.16 -13.33 31.29
N PHE A 45 7.43 -12.64 30.17
CA PHE A 45 6.58 -12.71 28.98
C PHE A 45 6.46 -14.15 28.45
N TRP A 46 7.56 -14.89 28.48
CA TRP A 46 7.62 -16.28 28.01
C TRP A 46 6.90 -17.27 28.94
N ASN A 47 6.55 -16.87 30.17
CA ASN A 47 5.78 -17.69 31.10
C ASN A 47 4.31 -17.86 30.67
N ASN A 48 3.80 -16.97 29.83
CA ASN A 48 2.45 -17.08 29.26
C ASN A 48 2.51 -17.39 27.76
N ALA A 49 2.59 -18.68 27.42
CA ALA A 49 2.69 -19.15 26.04
C ALA A 49 1.58 -18.65 25.10
N LYS A 50 0.36 -18.43 25.62
CA LYS A 50 -0.77 -17.95 24.81
C LYS A 50 -0.60 -16.49 24.40
N GLU A 51 -0.23 -15.62 25.33
CA GLU A 51 0.05 -14.21 25.04
C GLU A 51 1.31 -14.07 24.20
N ALA A 52 2.35 -14.86 24.48
CA ALA A 52 3.58 -14.87 23.70
C ALA A 52 3.34 -15.25 22.22
N ALA A 53 2.50 -16.25 21.97
CA ALA A 53 2.10 -16.65 20.62
C ALA A 53 1.32 -15.54 19.90
N LYS A 54 0.37 -14.90 20.59
CA LYS A 54 -0.44 -13.81 20.02
C LYS A 54 0.41 -12.60 19.64
N VAL A 55 1.29 -12.15 20.53
CA VAL A 55 2.17 -11.00 20.30
C VAL A 55 3.21 -11.32 19.22
N SER A 56 3.72 -12.56 19.16
CA SER A 56 4.62 -12.98 18.08
C SER A 56 3.93 -12.99 16.72
N GLN A 57 2.66 -13.43 16.65
CA GLN A 57 1.87 -13.37 15.42
C GLN A 57 1.60 -11.91 14.99
N GLU A 58 1.32 -11.04 15.95
CA GLU A 58 1.19 -9.59 15.70
C GLU A 58 2.48 -9.03 15.10
N LYS A 59 3.64 -9.32 15.72
CA LYS A 59 4.96 -8.91 15.23
C LYS A 59 5.18 -9.32 13.78
N THR A 60 5.02 -10.61 13.47
CA THR A 60 5.22 -11.13 12.10
C THR A 60 4.28 -10.46 11.09
N LYS A 61 3.02 -10.18 11.46
CA LYS A 61 2.09 -9.48 10.59
C LYS A 61 2.57 -8.05 10.31
N LEU A 62 2.97 -7.33 11.35
CA LEU A 62 3.45 -5.94 11.28
C LEU A 62 4.75 -5.82 10.47
N GLU A 63 5.72 -6.71 10.71
CA GLU A 63 6.98 -6.77 9.96
C GLU A 63 6.73 -7.00 8.47
N ARG A 64 5.82 -7.93 8.12
CA ARG A 64 5.48 -8.18 6.73
C ARG A 64 4.88 -6.95 6.05
N ILE A 65 3.96 -6.25 6.73
CA ILE A 65 3.35 -5.03 6.20
C ILE A 65 4.42 -3.95 5.98
N LEU A 66 5.29 -3.74 6.96
CA LEU A 66 6.34 -2.74 6.88
C LEU A 66 7.37 -3.05 5.78
N SER A 67 7.76 -4.32 5.61
CA SER A 67 8.70 -4.75 4.56
C SER A 67 8.18 -4.41 3.18
N VAL A 68 6.96 -4.87 2.84
CA VAL A 68 6.39 -4.63 1.51
C VAL A 68 6.13 -3.14 1.27
N TYR A 69 5.73 -2.40 2.30
CA TYR A 69 5.61 -0.95 2.22
C TYR A 69 6.96 -0.29 1.88
N ASN A 70 8.02 -0.64 2.60
CA ASN A 70 9.36 -0.05 2.39
C ASN A 70 9.91 -0.42 1.01
N GLU A 71 9.78 -1.67 0.58
CA GLU A 71 10.22 -2.12 -0.74
C GLU A 71 9.61 -1.28 -1.88
N ALA A 72 8.29 -1.04 -1.83
CA ALA A 72 7.62 -0.23 -2.84
C ALA A 72 7.95 1.27 -2.73
N ASN A 73 8.06 1.79 -1.50
CA ASN A 73 8.41 3.18 -1.24
C ASN A 73 9.81 3.50 -1.74
N ASP A 74 10.77 2.63 -1.45
CA ASP A 74 12.18 2.81 -1.81
C ASP A 74 12.35 2.68 -3.32
N ALA A 75 11.73 1.68 -3.96
CA ALA A 75 11.73 1.56 -5.42
C ALA A 75 11.17 2.80 -6.14
N LEU A 76 10.12 3.42 -5.59
CA LEU A 76 9.58 4.67 -6.13
C LEU A 76 10.54 5.84 -5.95
N ASN A 77 11.15 5.98 -4.76
CA ASN A 77 12.09 7.06 -4.48
C ASN A 77 13.34 6.95 -5.35
N ASP A 78 13.87 5.73 -5.52
CA ASP A 78 15.01 5.46 -6.40
C ASP A 78 14.68 5.82 -7.85
N ALA A 79 13.50 5.43 -8.35
CA ALA A 79 13.05 5.78 -9.69
C ALA A 79 12.92 7.30 -9.90
N ILE A 80 12.46 8.05 -8.88
CA ILE A 80 12.41 9.51 -8.91
C ILE A 80 13.81 10.10 -8.96
N GLU A 81 14.71 9.66 -8.08
CA GLU A 81 16.07 10.18 -7.99
C GLU A 81 16.85 9.91 -9.28
N TYR A 82 16.78 8.68 -9.81
CA TYR A 82 17.44 8.32 -11.07
C TYR A 82 16.86 9.08 -12.25
N PHE A 83 15.54 9.30 -12.29
CA PHE A 83 14.93 10.10 -13.35
C PHE A 83 15.40 11.56 -13.32
N GLU A 84 15.45 12.17 -12.13
CA GLU A 84 15.93 13.54 -11.96
C GLU A 84 17.40 13.67 -12.36
N LEU A 85 18.24 12.72 -11.93
CA LEU A 85 19.67 12.68 -12.25
C LEU A 85 19.89 12.50 -13.76
N ALA A 86 19.33 11.46 -14.36
CA ALA A 86 19.50 11.14 -15.78
C ALA A 86 19.02 12.29 -16.67
N LYS A 87 17.91 12.94 -16.32
CA LYS A 87 17.42 14.13 -17.02
C LYS A 87 18.37 15.31 -16.89
N SER A 88 18.99 15.52 -15.72
CA SER A 88 19.93 16.62 -15.51
C SER A 88 21.24 16.43 -16.30
N GLU A 89 21.66 15.18 -16.48
CA GLU A 89 22.90 14.81 -17.17
C GLU A 89 22.69 14.56 -18.68
N ASN A 90 21.44 14.56 -19.17
CA ASN A 90 21.05 14.11 -20.52
C ASN A 90 21.52 12.67 -20.82
N ASP A 91 21.41 11.79 -19.83
CA ASP A 91 21.69 10.36 -19.96
C ASP A 91 20.47 9.64 -20.55
N GLU A 92 20.42 9.53 -21.88
CA GLU A 92 19.32 8.90 -22.61
C GLU A 92 19.22 7.39 -22.33
N ASP A 93 20.35 6.71 -22.13
CA ASP A 93 20.38 5.26 -21.88
C ASP A 93 19.69 4.93 -20.54
N THR A 94 19.99 5.71 -19.50
CA THR A 94 19.33 5.55 -18.19
C THR A 94 17.85 5.91 -18.23
N LEU A 95 17.47 6.93 -19.00
CA LEU A 95 16.06 7.26 -19.20
C LEU A 95 15.30 6.13 -19.89
N GLU A 96 15.88 5.50 -20.92
CA GLU A 96 15.25 4.37 -21.62
C GLU A 96 15.07 3.16 -20.70
N MET A 97 16.07 2.82 -19.87
CA MET A 97 15.94 1.76 -18.86
C MET A 97 14.79 2.04 -17.87
N LEU A 98 14.69 3.27 -17.36
CA LEU A 98 13.60 3.66 -16.46
C LEU A 98 12.22 3.54 -17.13
N PHE A 99 12.13 3.83 -18.43
CA PHE A 99 10.88 3.69 -19.19
C PHE A 99 10.48 2.23 -19.39
N GLU A 100 11.45 1.34 -19.56
CA GLU A 100 11.20 -0.11 -19.66
C GLU A 100 10.69 -0.68 -18.33
N ASP A 101 11.24 -0.23 -17.19
CA ASP A 101 10.84 -0.68 -15.85
C ASP A 101 9.56 0.00 -15.32
N ALA A 102 9.05 1.01 -16.03
CA ALA A 102 7.90 1.83 -15.61
C ALA A 102 6.65 1.01 -15.25
N GLU A 103 6.31 0.02 -16.09
CA GLU A 103 5.11 -0.80 -15.86
C GLU A 103 5.29 -1.74 -14.67
N HIS A 104 6.51 -2.25 -14.44
CA HIS A 104 6.79 -3.09 -13.29
C HIS A 104 6.62 -2.30 -11.98
N LEU A 105 7.21 -1.11 -11.88
CA LEU A 105 7.07 -0.23 -10.72
C LEU A 105 5.59 0.09 -10.43
N LYS A 106 4.82 0.39 -11.48
CA LYS A 106 3.39 0.67 -11.39
C LYS A 106 2.62 -0.55 -10.88
N GLU A 107 2.89 -1.75 -11.39
CA GLU A 107 2.24 -2.98 -10.94
C GLU A 107 2.53 -3.26 -9.46
N GLU A 108 3.76 -3.09 -9.00
CA GLU A 108 4.13 -3.35 -7.60
C GLU A 108 3.39 -2.41 -6.64
N ILE A 109 3.34 -1.10 -6.96
CA ILE A 109 2.60 -0.14 -6.14
C ILE A 109 1.09 -0.41 -6.16
N GLN A 110 0.53 -0.80 -7.31
CA GLN A 110 -0.89 -1.16 -7.41
C GLN A 110 -1.22 -2.44 -6.62
N LYS A 111 -0.36 -3.46 -6.67
CA LYS A 111 -0.54 -4.68 -5.86
C LYS A 111 -0.51 -4.33 -4.38
N LEU A 112 0.44 -3.51 -3.93
CA LEU A 112 0.50 -3.05 -2.54
C LEU A 112 -0.76 -2.29 -2.14
N GLU A 113 -1.23 -1.35 -2.97
CA GLU A 113 -2.45 -0.58 -2.73
C GLU A 113 -3.65 -1.50 -2.47
N ILE A 114 -3.86 -2.49 -3.32
CA ILE A 114 -4.94 -3.47 -3.16
C ILE A 114 -4.76 -4.28 -1.87
N GLN A 115 -3.55 -4.77 -1.60
CA GLN A 115 -3.27 -5.56 -0.39
C GLN A 115 -3.54 -4.77 0.90
N ILE A 116 -3.21 -3.49 0.92
CA ILE A 116 -3.44 -2.62 2.07
C ILE A 116 -4.92 -2.29 2.22
N MET A 117 -5.61 -1.97 1.12
CA MET A 117 -7.05 -1.69 1.13
C MET A 117 -7.90 -2.90 1.54
N LEU A 118 -7.45 -4.13 1.22
CA LEU A 118 -8.16 -5.39 1.49
C LEU A 118 -7.59 -6.15 2.71
N SER A 119 -7.13 -5.43 3.73
CA SER A 119 -6.48 -6.02 4.92
C SER A 119 -7.41 -6.18 6.15
N GLY A 120 -8.69 -5.85 6.00
CA GLY A 120 -9.75 -6.00 6.99
C GLY A 120 -10.16 -7.46 7.22
N GLU A 121 -10.76 -7.72 8.38
CA GLU A 121 -11.12 -9.09 8.84
C GLU A 121 -12.07 -9.81 7.87
N HIS A 122 -12.94 -9.07 7.18
CA HIS A 122 -13.97 -9.63 6.31
C HIS A 122 -13.71 -9.42 4.82
N ASP A 123 -12.57 -8.84 4.42
CA ASP A 123 -12.31 -8.48 3.02
C ASP A 123 -12.15 -9.69 2.10
N SER A 124 -11.85 -10.87 2.67
CA SER A 124 -11.81 -12.14 1.93
C SER A 124 -13.19 -12.79 1.72
N ASN A 125 -14.23 -12.28 2.37
CA ASN A 125 -15.58 -12.84 2.26
C ASN A 125 -16.31 -12.27 1.04
N SER A 126 -17.24 -13.04 0.46
CA SER A 126 -18.14 -12.50 -0.57
C SER A 126 -19.00 -11.37 0.00
N ALA A 127 -19.11 -10.27 -0.72
CA ALA A 127 -19.98 -9.17 -0.34
C ALA A 127 -21.45 -9.50 -0.64
N ILE A 128 -22.34 -9.17 0.30
CA ILE A 128 -23.79 -9.11 0.06
C ILE A 128 -24.13 -7.64 -0.20
N VAL A 129 -24.51 -7.32 -1.44
CA VAL A 129 -24.89 -5.96 -1.84
C VAL A 129 -26.41 -5.87 -1.94
N SER A 130 -27.00 -4.87 -1.29
CA SER A 130 -28.45 -4.62 -1.33
C SER A 130 -28.71 -3.14 -1.61
N ILE A 131 -29.24 -2.85 -2.79
CA ILE A 131 -29.54 -1.49 -3.24
C ILE A 131 -31.02 -1.20 -2.94
N HIS A 132 -31.28 -0.14 -2.19
CA HIS A 132 -32.63 0.31 -1.86
C HIS A 132 -32.87 1.69 -2.48
N PRO A 133 -33.95 1.88 -3.27
CA PRO A 133 -34.27 3.18 -3.82
C PRO A 133 -34.61 4.18 -2.71
N GLY A 134 -34.05 5.39 -2.82
CA GLY A 134 -34.28 6.47 -1.88
C GLY A 134 -35.66 7.14 -2.04
N ALA A 135 -35.86 8.24 -1.33
CA ALA A 135 -37.07 9.04 -1.43
C ALA A 135 -37.10 9.85 -2.74
N GLY A 136 -37.73 9.30 -3.78
CA GLY A 136 -37.99 10.01 -5.03
C GLY A 136 -39.00 9.31 -5.96
N GLY A 137 -39.74 8.33 -5.44
CA GLY A 137 -40.75 7.61 -6.21
C GLY A 137 -40.14 6.84 -7.37
N THR A 138 -40.76 6.94 -8.55
CA THR A 138 -40.36 6.20 -9.75
C THR A 138 -38.94 6.56 -10.21
N GLU A 139 -38.54 7.83 -10.14
CA GLU A 139 -37.20 8.24 -10.57
C GLU A 139 -36.09 7.59 -9.72
N SER A 140 -36.31 7.47 -8.41
CA SER A 140 -35.37 6.76 -7.53
C SER A 140 -35.37 5.25 -7.74
N GLN A 141 -36.49 4.67 -8.18
CA GLN A 141 -36.57 3.26 -8.56
C GLN A 141 -35.86 2.98 -9.87
N ASP A 142 -36.06 3.84 -10.88
CA ASP A 142 -35.38 3.76 -12.17
C ASP A 142 -33.87 3.91 -11.96
N TRP A 143 -33.43 4.87 -11.14
CA TRP A 143 -32.01 5.03 -10.81
C TRP A 143 -31.43 3.84 -10.05
N ALA A 144 -32.14 3.31 -9.05
CA ALA A 144 -31.71 2.10 -8.35
C ALA A 144 -31.61 0.88 -9.28
N SER A 145 -32.49 0.80 -10.28
CA SER A 145 -32.47 -0.26 -11.30
C SER A 145 -31.29 -0.13 -12.27
N MET A 146 -30.79 1.09 -12.50
CA MET A 146 -29.58 1.32 -13.32
C MET A 146 -28.28 0.89 -12.62
N LEU A 147 -28.28 0.82 -11.29
CA LEU A 147 -27.11 0.40 -10.51
C LEU A 147 -27.05 -1.12 -10.26
N TYR A 148 -28.11 -1.85 -10.63
CA TYR A 148 -28.24 -3.30 -10.47
C TYR A 148 -27.71 -4.05 -11.69
#